data_AF-A0A383EYM6-F1
#
_entry.id   AF-A0A383EYM6-F1
#
_cell.length_a   1.000
_cell.length_b   1.000
_cell.length_c   1.000
_cell.angle_alpha   90.00
_cell.angle_beta   90.00
_cell.angle_gamma   90.00
#
_symmetry.space_group_name_H-M   'P 1'
#
loop_
_entity.id
_entity.type
_entity.pdbx_description
1 polymer ?
#
loop_
_entity_poly.entity_id
_entity_poly.type
_entity_poly.pdbx_seq_one_letter_code
_entity_poly.pdbx_strand_id
1 'polypeptide(L)'
;PPITWEDASGPLRGALVGALLLEEEAESPRDAWQICESNQIELSPCHSHSAVGPMAGVISASMPVYEIHDEVNRRVAYSNLNEGLGKVLRMGSYSTEVIDRLRWMKTSLAPVLHEAFERHGPFDVRALLGQSLQMGDEGHNRNRAGSALFLREMSASIARCNYTNDEIAQVFEFINGNEHFVLNMVMPAAKAAADAARDIPGSTMVVAMARNGTEFGIQVSGTGDQWFT
;
A
#
# COMPACT_ATOMS: atom_id res chain seq x y z
N PRO A 1 5.94 11.06 8.51
CA PRO A 1 6.58 12.40 8.58
C PRO A 1 7.45 12.63 7.34
N PRO A 2 7.66 13.90 6.92
CA PRO A 2 8.63 14.26 5.89
C PRO A 2 10.03 13.71 6.21
N ILE A 3 10.81 13.42 5.18
CA ILE A 3 12.19 12.95 5.31
C ILE A 3 12.97 13.32 4.05
N THR A 4 14.25 13.61 4.21
CA THR A 4 15.19 13.85 3.11
C THR A 4 15.87 12.54 2.71
N TRP A 5 16.58 12.54 1.58
CA TRP A 5 17.37 11.38 1.18
C TRP A 5 18.53 11.09 2.16
N GLU A 6 19.16 12.16 2.66
CA GLU A 6 20.31 12.10 3.57
C GLU A 6 19.96 11.43 4.91
N ASP A 7 18.72 11.59 5.37
CA ASP A 7 18.23 10.99 6.61
C ASP A 7 17.49 9.65 6.37
N ALA A 8 17.23 9.28 5.12
CA ALA A 8 16.53 8.04 4.79
C ALA A 8 17.30 6.79 5.24
N SER A 9 16.60 5.88 5.91
CA SER A 9 17.15 4.59 6.32
C SER A 9 17.55 3.72 5.12
N GLY A 10 18.47 2.77 5.32
CA GLY A 10 18.94 1.86 4.26
C GLY A 10 17.81 1.16 3.48
N PRO A 11 16.80 0.56 4.15
CA PRO A 11 15.65 -0.03 3.46
C PRO A 11 14.82 0.98 2.66
N LEU A 12 14.61 2.20 3.18
CA LEU A 12 13.89 3.25 2.45
C LEU A 12 14.66 3.67 1.20
N ARG A 13 15.99 3.87 1.31
CA ARG A 13 16.85 4.17 0.15
C ARG A 13 16.79 3.08 -0.91
N GLY A 14 16.87 1.81 -0.50
CA GLY A 14 16.73 0.68 -1.42
C GLY A 14 15.36 0.65 -2.11
N ALA A 15 14.29 0.97 -1.40
CA ALA A 15 12.95 1.04 -1.96
C ALA A 15 12.80 2.18 -2.99
N LEU A 16 13.41 3.35 -2.73
CA LEU A 16 13.44 4.47 -3.67
C LEU A 16 14.23 4.12 -4.94
N VAL A 17 15.38 3.47 -4.79
CA VAL A 17 16.17 2.94 -5.92
C VAL A 17 15.35 1.95 -6.74
N GLY A 18 14.67 1.01 -6.10
CA GLY A 18 13.81 0.05 -6.80
C GLY A 18 12.61 0.71 -7.49
N ALA A 19 12.04 1.78 -6.92
CA ALA A 19 10.98 2.55 -7.55
C ALA A 19 11.48 3.24 -8.84
N LEU A 20 12.64 3.89 -8.83
CA LEU A 20 13.23 4.48 -10.04
C LEU A 20 13.47 3.44 -11.16
N LEU A 21 13.92 2.24 -10.78
CA LEU A 21 14.08 1.13 -11.74
C LEU A 21 12.74 0.63 -12.28
N LEU A 22 11.69 0.60 -11.45
CA LEU A 22 10.35 0.21 -11.87
C LEU A 22 9.74 1.22 -12.85
N GLU A 23 9.95 2.52 -12.60
CA GLU A 23 9.49 3.62 -13.45
C GLU A 23 10.37 3.84 -14.69
N GLU A 24 11.46 3.08 -14.84
CA GLU A 24 12.41 3.21 -15.95
C GLU A 24 13.07 4.59 -16.01
N GLU A 25 13.16 5.27 -14.88
CA GLU A 25 13.84 6.57 -14.71
C GLU A 25 15.35 6.41 -14.46
N ALA A 26 15.80 5.18 -14.21
CA ALA A 26 17.21 4.83 -14.06
C ALA A 26 17.56 3.56 -14.84
N GLU A 27 18.73 3.55 -15.48
CA GLU A 27 19.17 2.40 -16.29
C GLU A 27 19.79 1.27 -15.45
N SER A 28 20.22 1.59 -14.23
CA SER A 28 20.88 0.65 -13.33
C SER A 28 20.73 1.06 -11.87
N PRO A 29 20.94 0.15 -10.90
CA PRO A 29 20.94 0.52 -9.50
C PRO A 29 21.92 1.67 -9.20
N ARG A 30 23.11 1.66 -9.80
CA ARG A 30 24.11 2.72 -9.59
C ARG A 30 23.61 4.09 -10.05
N ASP A 31 22.96 4.11 -11.21
CA ASP A 31 22.36 5.33 -11.77
C ASP A 31 21.22 5.83 -10.88
N ALA A 32 20.33 4.94 -10.44
CA ALA A 32 19.26 5.26 -9.49
C ALA A 32 19.80 5.86 -8.17
N TRP A 33 20.89 5.30 -7.62
CA TRP A 33 21.56 5.86 -6.44
C TRP A 33 22.05 7.29 -6.70
N GLN A 34 22.64 7.56 -7.87
CA GLN A 34 23.12 8.90 -8.24
C GLN A 34 21.96 9.90 -8.39
N ILE A 35 20.84 9.48 -9.00
CA ILE A 35 19.63 10.31 -9.11
C ILE A 35 19.15 10.72 -7.72
N CYS A 36 18.99 9.75 -6.80
CA CYS A 36 18.59 10.01 -5.43
C CYS A 36 19.56 10.97 -4.69
N GLU A 37 20.87 10.76 -4.83
CA GLU A 37 21.90 11.60 -4.19
C GLU A 37 21.98 13.02 -4.78
N SER A 38 21.54 13.20 -6.03
CA SER A 38 21.58 14.49 -6.72
C SER A 38 20.39 15.41 -6.39
N ASN A 39 19.52 15.03 -5.45
CA ASN A 39 18.31 15.76 -5.07
C ASN A 39 17.38 16.05 -6.26
N GLN A 40 17.33 15.14 -7.23
CA GLN A 40 16.44 15.22 -8.40
C GLN A 40 15.07 14.58 -8.15
N ILE A 41 14.84 13.99 -6.98
CA ILE A 41 13.57 13.40 -6.58
C ILE A 41 12.90 14.23 -5.49
N GLU A 42 11.59 14.43 -5.61
CA GLU A 42 10.78 15.02 -4.55
C GLU A 42 10.21 13.91 -3.67
N LEU A 43 10.53 13.95 -2.37
CA LEU A 43 10.00 13.01 -1.39
C LEU A 43 8.90 13.70 -0.58
N SER A 44 7.71 13.10 -0.57
CA SER A 44 6.58 13.54 0.25
C SER A 44 5.92 12.36 0.96
N PRO A 45 5.46 12.52 2.22
CA PRO A 45 4.84 11.42 2.95
C PRO A 45 3.52 10.98 2.32
N CYS A 46 3.24 9.67 2.31
CA CYS A 46 1.95 9.14 1.87
C CYS A 46 0.77 9.85 2.55
N HIS A 47 0.91 10.14 3.85
CA HIS A 47 -0.13 10.80 4.65
C HIS A 47 -0.55 12.18 4.13
N SER A 48 0.32 12.89 3.42
CA SER A 48 0.05 14.18 2.76
C SER A 48 -0.75 14.03 1.46
N HIS A 49 -0.85 12.81 0.93
CA HIS A 49 -1.54 12.47 -0.31
C HIS A 49 -2.72 11.52 -0.08
N SER A 50 -3.31 11.56 1.12
CA SER A 50 -4.36 10.63 1.57
C SER A 50 -3.98 9.15 1.42
N ALA A 51 -2.69 8.84 1.39
CA ALA A 51 -2.18 7.49 1.19
C ALA A 51 -1.49 6.96 2.45
N VAL A 52 -1.30 5.64 2.49
CA VAL A 52 -0.48 4.94 3.48
C VAL A 52 0.25 3.79 2.82
N GLY A 53 1.51 3.57 3.20
CA GLY A 53 2.34 2.49 2.67
C GLY A 53 2.94 1.65 3.81
N PRO A 54 2.92 0.30 3.73
CA PRO A 54 3.54 -0.55 4.74
C PRO A 54 5.08 -0.51 4.64
N MET A 55 5.75 -0.56 5.78
CA MET A 55 7.23 -0.65 5.90
C MET A 55 7.94 0.56 5.27
N ALA A 56 8.81 0.39 4.25
CA ALA A 56 9.40 1.51 3.53
C ALA A 56 8.33 2.39 2.86
N GLY A 57 7.18 1.80 2.49
CA GLY A 57 5.98 2.53 2.10
C GLY A 57 6.10 3.36 0.82
N VAL A 58 7.11 3.09 -0.02
CA VAL A 58 7.29 3.80 -1.30
C VAL A 58 6.15 3.44 -2.25
N ILE A 59 5.52 4.46 -2.81
CA ILE A 59 4.52 4.39 -3.86
C ILE A 59 5.02 5.27 -5.01
N SER A 60 5.15 4.70 -6.21
CA SER A 60 5.53 5.42 -7.43
C SER A 60 4.39 5.40 -8.45
N ALA A 61 4.52 6.21 -9.51
CA ALA A 61 3.44 6.54 -10.44
C ALA A 61 2.80 5.32 -11.11
N SER A 62 3.58 4.29 -11.44
CA SER A 62 3.11 3.08 -12.10
C SER A 62 2.57 2.02 -11.14
N MET A 63 2.67 2.20 -9.82
CA MET A 63 2.20 1.20 -8.87
C MET A 63 0.67 1.20 -8.78
N PRO A 64 0.01 0.04 -8.93
CA PRO A 64 -1.42 -0.05 -8.69
C PRO A 64 -1.74 0.19 -7.22
N VAL A 65 -2.85 0.88 -6.95
CA VAL A 65 -3.35 1.20 -5.61
C VAL A 65 -4.77 0.70 -5.41
N TYR A 66 -5.11 0.39 -4.16
CA TYR A 66 -6.50 0.32 -3.70
C TYR A 66 -7.01 1.73 -3.42
N GLU A 67 -8.25 2.00 -3.83
CA GLU A 67 -8.99 3.21 -3.49
C GLU A 67 -10.07 2.85 -2.45
N ILE A 68 -9.95 3.39 -1.23
CA ILE A 68 -10.93 3.18 -0.17
C ILE A 68 -11.78 4.42 -0.02
N HIS A 69 -13.06 4.29 -0.34
CA HIS A 69 -14.04 5.36 -0.25
C HIS A 69 -14.75 5.32 1.11
N ASP A 70 -14.61 6.38 1.89
CA ASP A 70 -15.50 6.68 3.01
C ASP A 70 -16.67 7.51 2.48
N GLU A 71 -17.79 6.84 2.21
CA GLU A 71 -19.00 7.47 1.68
C GLU A 71 -19.63 8.48 2.65
N VAL A 72 -19.45 8.27 3.96
CA VAL A 72 -20.06 9.14 5.00
C VAL A 72 -19.35 10.48 5.05
N ASN A 73 -18.01 10.46 5.06
CA ASN A 73 -17.21 11.67 5.16
C ASN A 73 -16.70 12.18 3.81
N ARG A 74 -17.03 11.49 2.71
CA ARG A 74 -16.63 11.81 1.32
C ARG A 74 -15.11 11.94 1.18
N ARG A 75 -14.37 11.01 1.79
CA ARG A 75 -12.92 10.92 1.72
C ARG A 75 -12.51 9.69 0.94
N VAL A 76 -11.34 9.76 0.31
CA VAL A 76 -10.71 8.62 -0.36
C VAL A 76 -9.32 8.45 0.23
N ALA A 77 -8.96 7.21 0.55
CA ALA A 77 -7.62 6.87 1.02
C ALA A 77 -7.01 5.76 0.17
N TYR A 78 -5.68 5.81 0.00
CA TYR A 78 -4.96 4.96 -0.94
C TYR A 78 -3.88 4.11 -0.28
N SER A 79 -3.60 2.95 -0.86
CA SER A 79 -2.38 2.18 -0.58
C SER A 79 -2.04 1.32 -1.78
N ASN A 80 -0.75 1.09 -2.04
CA ASN A 80 -0.32 0.18 -3.10
C ASN A 80 -0.74 -1.27 -2.82
N LEU A 81 -0.59 -2.17 -3.79
CA LEU A 81 -0.86 -3.60 -3.56
C LEU A 81 0.24 -4.28 -2.72
N ASN A 82 -0.12 -5.33 -1.98
CA ASN A 82 0.87 -6.11 -1.24
C ASN A 82 1.64 -7.04 -2.20
N GLU A 83 2.95 -6.84 -2.30
CA GLU A 83 3.83 -7.58 -3.23
C GLU A 83 4.25 -8.99 -2.76
N GLY A 84 3.77 -9.43 -1.59
CA GLY A 84 4.04 -10.76 -1.04
C GLY A 84 5.04 -10.79 0.11
N LEU A 85 5.68 -11.95 0.27
CA LEU A 85 6.63 -12.29 1.33
C LEU A 85 8.05 -12.48 0.78
N GLY A 86 9.05 -12.45 1.66
CA GLY A 86 10.45 -12.67 1.29
C GLY A 86 11.15 -11.41 0.81
N LYS A 87 11.85 -11.49 -0.33
CA LYS A 87 12.53 -10.33 -0.94
C LYS A 87 11.50 -9.43 -1.57
N VAL A 88 11.30 -8.23 -1.01
CA VAL A 88 10.24 -7.31 -1.39
C VAL A 88 10.74 -5.86 -1.34
N LEU A 89 10.20 -5.00 -2.20
CA LEU A 89 10.55 -3.58 -2.30
C LEU A 89 10.23 -2.83 -1.01
N ARG A 90 9.12 -3.15 -0.33
CA ARG A 90 8.76 -2.55 0.96
C ARG A 90 9.78 -2.83 2.07
N MET A 91 10.70 -3.77 1.87
CA MET A 91 11.85 -4.05 2.75
C MET A 91 13.19 -3.56 2.16
N GLY A 92 13.15 -2.78 1.07
CA GLY A 92 14.32 -2.20 0.41
C GLY A 92 15.00 -3.08 -0.62
N SER A 93 14.42 -4.22 -1.00
CA SER A 93 14.99 -5.10 -2.02
C SER A 93 14.60 -4.64 -3.42
N TYR A 94 15.57 -4.60 -4.35
CA TYR A 94 15.38 -4.18 -5.74
C TYR A 94 16.06 -5.13 -6.73
N SER A 95 16.18 -6.41 -6.39
CA SER A 95 16.66 -7.42 -7.34
C SER A 95 15.72 -7.55 -8.53
N THR A 96 16.21 -8.07 -9.66
CA THR A 96 15.42 -8.34 -10.87
C THR A 96 14.11 -9.06 -10.57
N GLU A 97 14.11 -10.10 -9.72
CA GLU A 97 12.90 -10.81 -9.27
C GLU A 97 11.84 -9.89 -8.64
N VAL A 98 12.26 -8.88 -7.87
CA VAL A 98 11.34 -7.94 -7.22
C VAL A 98 10.73 -6.99 -8.26
N ILE A 99 11.57 -6.42 -9.13
CA ILE A 99 11.11 -5.50 -10.17
C ILE A 99 10.19 -6.21 -11.17
N ASP A 100 10.54 -7.42 -11.59
CA ASP A 100 9.73 -8.24 -12.49
C ASP A 100 8.38 -8.59 -11.86
N ARG A 101 8.35 -8.92 -10.57
CA ARG A 101 7.10 -9.16 -9.85
C ARG A 101 6.24 -7.90 -9.77
N LEU A 102 6.82 -6.73 -9.49
CA LEU A 102 6.07 -5.46 -9.47
C LEU A 102 5.53 -5.10 -10.86
N ARG A 103 6.29 -5.35 -11.92
CA ARG A 103 5.83 -5.21 -13.31
C ARG A 103 4.68 -6.16 -13.62
N TRP A 104 4.80 -7.43 -13.24
CA TRP A 104 3.69 -8.41 -13.37
C TRP A 104 2.47 -7.99 -12.55
N MET A 105 2.66 -7.43 -11.36
CA MET A 105 1.54 -6.92 -10.56
C MET A 105 0.81 -5.78 -11.29
N LYS A 106 1.56 -4.88 -11.94
CA LYS A 106 0.99 -3.79 -12.76
C LYS A 106 0.28 -4.31 -14.01
N THR A 107 0.87 -5.28 -14.72
CA THR A 107 0.39 -5.68 -16.06
C THR A 107 -0.58 -6.86 -16.06
N SER A 108 -0.62 -7.64 -14.98
CA SER A 108 -1.42 -8.87 -14.88
C SER A 108 -2.33 -8.88 -13.65
N LEU A 109 -1.77 -8.78 -12.44
CA LEU A 109 -2.56 -8.85 -11.20
C LEU A 109 -3.59 -7.72 -11.11
N ALA A 110 -3.15 -6.47 -11.26
CA ALA A 110 -4.00 -5.31 -11.07
C ALA A 110 -5.13 -5.22 -12.13
N PRO A 111 -4.90 -5.48 -13.42
CA PRO A 111 -5.99 -5.54 -14.42
C PRO A 111 -7.04 -6.60 -14.10
N VAL A 112 -6.63 -7.82 -13.70
CA VAL A 112 -7.58 -8.88 -13.29
C VAL A 112 -8.40 -8.45 -12.09
N LEU A 113 -7.75 -7.88 -11.07
CA LEU A 113 -8.43 -7.38 -9.88
C LEU A 113 -9.37 -6.21 -10.20
N HIS A 114 -8.96 -5.30 -11.07
CA HIS A 114 -9.79 -4.17 -11.51
C HIS A 114 -11.08 -4.67 -12.17
N GLU A 115 -10.98 -5.56 -13.16
CA GLU A 115 -12.16 -6.15 -13.81
C GLU A 115 -13.01 -6.95 -12.79
N ALA A 116 -12.38 -7.64 -11.83
CA ALA A 116 -13.10 -8.36 -10.79
C ALA A 116 -13.89 -7.40 -9.87
N PHE A 117 -13.35 -6.23 -9.52
CA PHE A 117 -14.07 -5.21 -8.76
C PHE A 117 -15.19 -4.55 -9.58
N GLU A 118 -15.00 -4.29 -10.87
CA GLU A 118 -16.09 -3.79 -11.74
C GLU A 118 -17.26 -4.78 -11.79
N ARG A 119 -16.97 -6.08 -11.81
CA ARG A 119 -17.98 -7.15 -11.83
C ARG A 119 -18.64 -7.37 -10.46
N HIS A 120 -17.87 -7.31 -9.38
CA HIS A 120 -18.35 -7.50 -8.02
C HIS A 120 -19.17 -6.30 -7.53
N GLY A 121 -18.74 -5.10 -7.90
CA GLY A 121 -19.11 -3.86 -7.23
C GLY A 121 -18.25 -3.58 -6.00
N PRO A 122 -18.58 -2.54 -5.22
CA PRO A 122 -17.84 -2.15 -4.02
C PRO A 122 -17.63 -3.31 -3.05
N PHE A 123 -16.44 -3.40 -2.47
CA PHE A 123 -16.10 -4.39 -1.46
C PHE A 123 -16.10 -3.76 -0.06
N ASP A 124 -16.87 -4.30 0.88
CA ASP A 124 -16.99 -3.74 2.23
C ASP A 124 -15.80 -4.15 3.12
N VAL A 125 -14.74 -3.33 3.10
CA VAL A 125 -13.54 -3.54 3.93
C VAL A 125 -13.85 -3.47 5.43
N ARG A 126 -14.88 -2.74 5.85
CA ARG A 126 -15.28 -2.66 7.27
C ARG A 126 -15.91 -3.99 7.70
N ALA A 127 -16.76 -4.59 6.87
CA ALA A 127 -17.32 -5.91 7.12
C ALA A 127 -16.23 -6.99 7.13
N LEU A 128 -15.27 -6.92 6.20
CA LEU A 128 -14.09 -7.78 6.19
C LEU A 128 -13.32 -7.72 7.52
N LEU A 129 -13.01 -6.52 7.99
CA LEU A 129 -12.32 -6.29 9.25
C LEU A 129 -13.11 -6.83 10.46
N GLY A 130 -14.41 -6.56 10.51
CA GLY A 130 -15.27 -7.06 11.59
C GLY A 130 -15.27 -8.58 11.70
N GLN A 131 -15.32 -9.27 10.55
CA GLN A 131 -15.27 -10.74 10.50
C GLN A 131 -13.87 -11.28 10.82
N SER A 132 -12.81 -10.69 10.25
CA SER A 132 -11.44 -11.19 10.45
C SER A 132 -10.98 -11.09 11.90
N LEU A 133 -11.36 -10.02 12.61
CA LEU A 133 -11.11 -9.86 14.05
C LEU A 133 -11.74 -10.99 14.87
N GLN A 134 -12.97 -11.42 14.51
CA GLN A 134 -13.63 -12.57 15.17
C GLN A 134 -12.99 -13.92 14.81
N MET A 135 -12.15 -13.96 13.77
CA MET A 135 -11.39 -15.13 13.33
C MET A 135 -9.92 -15.09 13.80
N GLY A 136 -9.58 -14.17 14.71
CA GLY A 136 -8.28 -14.10 15.37
C GLY A 136 -7.21 -13.33 14.59
N ASP A 137 -7.58 -12.60 13.54
CA ASP A 137 -6.71 -11.58 12.95
C ASP A 137 -6.71 -10.30 13.81
N GLU A 138 -5.72 -9.42 13.62
CA GLU A 138 -5.68 -8.09 14.25
C GLU A 138 -5.54 -6.92 13.25
N GLY A 139 -5.45 -7.20 11.95
CA GLY A 139 -5.45 -6.18 10.89
C GLY A 139 -4.10 -5.49 10.65
N HIS A 140 -3.01 -5.99 11.23
CA HIS A 140 -1.65 -5.47 11.08
C HIS A 140 -0.62 -6.59 10.83
N ASN A 141 -0.23 -7.33 11.87
CA ASN A 141 0.69 -8.46 11.79
C ASN A 141 0.04 -9.76 11.30
N ARG A 142 -1.25 -9.96 11.58
CA ARG A 142 -1.98 -11.16 11.22
C ARG A 142 -3.22 -10.77 10.44
N ASN A 143 -3.21 -11.13 9.16
CA ASN A 143 -4.27 -10.84 8.18
C ASN A 143 -4.70 -12.11 7.41
N ARG A 144 -4.47 -13.28 7.99
CA ARG A 144 -4.68 -14.57 7.31
C ARG A 144 -6.16 -14.84 7.07
N ALA A 145 -7.01 -14.62 8.08
CA ALA A 145 -8.44 -14.77 7.92
C ALA A 145 -9.00 -13.74 6.93
N GLY A 146 -8.57 -12.47 7.02
CA GLY A 146 -8.96 -11.42 6.09
C GLY A 146 -8.57 -11.74 4.65
N SER A 147 -7.35 -12.19 4.41
CA SER A 147 -6.89 -12.56 3.06
C SER A 147 -7.68 -13.74 2.49
N ALA A 148 -8.02 -14.74 3.30
CA ALA A 148 -8.87 -15.85 2.89
C ALA A 148 -10.33 -15.43 2.63
N LEU A 149 -10.89 -14.55 3.46
CA LEU A 149 -12.24 -14.00 3.29
C LEU A 149 -12.35 -13.18 2.01
N PHE A 150 -11.37 -12.31 1.74
CA PHE A 150 -11.28 -11.56 0.49
C PHE A 150 -11.27 -12.49 -0.72
N LEU A 151 -10.37 -13.49 -0.72
CA LEU A 151 -10.27 -14.43 -1.84
C LEU A 151 -11.57 -15.21 -2.03
N ARG A 152 -12.21 -15.65 -0.95
CA ARG A 152 -13.52 -16.33 -1.00
C ARG A 152 -14.58 -15.46 -1.66
N GLU A 153 -14.71 -14.21 -1.24
CA GLU A 153 -15.73 -13.28 -1.74
C GLU A 153 -15.49 -12.89 -3.20
N MET A 154 -14.25 -12.55 -3.57
CA MET A 154 -13.91 -12.11 -4.92
C MET A 154 -13.76 -13.27 -5.93
N SER A 155 -13.68 -14.52 -5.47
CA SER A 155 -13.38 -15.69 -6.31
C SER A 155 -14.24 -15.82 -7.56
N ALA A 156 -15.56 -15.66 -7.42
CA ALA A 156 -16.49 -15.79 -8.53
C ALA A 156 -16.33 -14.67 -9.57
N SER A 157 -16.00 -13.45 -9.13
CA SER A 157 -15.76 -12.31 -10.01
C SER A 157 -14.43 -12.47 -10.75
N ILE A 158 -13.37 -12.87 -10.04
CA ILE A 158 -12.06 -13.17 -10.64
C ILE A 158 -12.19 -14.28 -11.68
N ALA A 159 -12.87 -15.39 -11.36
CA ALA A 159 -13.05 -16.52 -12.27
C ALA A 159 -13.89 -16.20 -13.53
N ARG A 160 -14.58 -15.05 -13.55
CA ARG A 160 -15.38 -14.58 -14.69
C ARG A 160 -14.70 -13.46 -15.49
N CYS A 161 -13.50 -13.03 -15.09
CA CYS A 161 -12.75 -12.04 -15.85
C CYS A 161 -12.31 -12.60 -17.21
N ASN A 162 -12.12 -11.73 -18.19
CA ASN A 162 -11.81 -12.12 -19.56
C ASN A 162 -10.30 -12.36 -19.78
N TYR A 163 -9.75 -13.31 -19.04
CA TYR A 163 -8.34 -13.73 -19.10
C TYR A 163 -8.23 -15.24 -19.27
N THR A 164 -7.05 -15.74 -19.60
CA THR A 164 -6.81 -17.18 -19.69
C THR A 164 -6.90 -17.84 -18.31
N ASN A 165 -7.24 -19.13 -18.27
CA ASN A 165 -7.27 -19.89 -17.02
C ASN A 165 -5.92 -19.86 -16.29
N ASP A 166 -4.80 -19.81 -17.03
CA ASP A 166 -3.47 -19.76 -16.46
C ASP A 166 -3.20 -18.40 -15.77
N GLU A 167 -3.58 -17.29 -16.40
CA GLU A 167 -3.47 -15.96 -15.78
C GLU A 167 -4.35 -15.85 -14.52
N ILE A 168 -5.58 -16.36 -14.58
CA ILE A 168 -6.48 -16.41 -13.42
C ILE A 168 -5.89 -17.26 -12.30
N ALA A 169 -5.34 -18.44 -12.62
CA ALA A 169 -4.69 -19.31 -11.64
C ALA A 169 -3.50 -18.61 -10.96
N GLN A 170 -2.65 -17.91 -11.71
CA GLN A 170 -1.53 -17.14 -11.15
C GLN A 170 -1.99 -16.06 -10.15
N VAL A 171 -3.13 -15.40 -10.42
CA VAL A 171 -3.72 -14.42 -9.48
C VAL A 171 -4.18 -15.12 -8.19
N PHE A 172 -4.88 -16.25 -8.29
CA PHE A 172 -5.27 -17.04 -7.11
C PHE A 172 -4.06 -17.51 -6.30
N GLU A 173 -3.03 -18.03 -6.97
CA GLU A 173 -1.79 -18.49 -6.36
C GLU A 173 -1.06 -17.36 -5.64
N PHE A 174 -0.98 -16.18 -6.26
CA PHE A 174 -0.35 -15.01 -5.67
C PHE A 174 -1.07 -14.55 -4.39
N ILE A 175 -2.40 -14.44 -4.42
CA ILE A 175 -3.19 -14.03 -3.25
C ILE A 175 -3.08 -15.09 -2.14
N ASN A 176 -3.20 -16.38 -2.49
CA ASN A 176 -3.13 -17.49 -1.53
C ASN A 176 -1.73 -17.61 -0.88
N GLY A 177 -0.66 -17.35 -1.64
CA GLY A 177 0.71 -17.31 -1.14
C GLY A 177 1.04 -16.09 -0.27
N ASN A 178 0.10 -15.14 -0.14
CA ASN A 178 0.29 -13.89 0.58
C ASN A 178 -0.70 -13.75 1.75
N GLU A 179 -0.29 -14.21 2.94
CA GLU A 179 -1.12 -14.08 4.15
C GLU A 179 -1.37 -12.62 4.59
N HIS A 180 -0.65 -11.66 4.00
CA HIS A 180 -0.82 -10.22 4.24
C HIS A 180 -1.52 -9.48 3.10
N PHE A 181 -2.15 -10.19 2.15
CA PHE A 181 -2.71 -9.57 0.96
C PHE A 181 -3.63 -8.38 1.27
N VAL A 182 -4.50 -8.51 2.28
CA VAL A 182 -5.45 -7.46 2.67
C VAL A 182 -4.88 -6.39 3.59
N LEU A 183 -3.63 -6.49 4.06
CA LEU A 183 -3.00 -5.44 4.88
C LEU A 183 -3.11 -4.07 4.20
N ASN A 184 -2.89 -4.07 2.88
CA ASN A 184 -2.94 -2.88 2.04
C ASN A 184 -4.37 -2.38 1.75
N MET A 185 -5.43 -3.10 2.15
CA MET A 185 -6.79 -2.57 2.20
C MET A 185 -7.12 -2.05 3.60
N VAL A 186 -6.64 -2.75 4.63
CA VAL A 186 -6.87 -2.40 6.04
C VAL A 186 -6.23 -1.06 6.41
N MET A 187 -4.99 -0.82 5.99
CA MET A 187 -4.28 0.43 6.28
C MET A 187 -5.02 1.67 5.74
N PRO A 188 -5.41 1.75 4.45
CA PRO A 188 -6.15 2.91 3.95
C PRO A 188 -7.57 3.02 4.53
N ALA A 189 -8.22 1.91 4.90
CA ALA A 189 -9.48 1.96 5.64
C ALA A 189 -9.32 2.61 7.03
N ALA A 190 -8.25 2.27 7.76
CA ALA A 190 -7.93 2.92 9.04
C ALA A 190 -7.54 4.40 8.86
N LYS A 191 -6.81 4.73 7.78
CA LYS A 191 -6.51 6.11 7.39
C LYS A 191 -7.79 6.90 7.15
N ALA A 192 -8.70 6.41 6.32
CA ALA A 192 -9.97 7.08 6.04
C ALA A 192 -10.78 7.33 7.32
N ALA A 193 -10.86 6.33 8.20
CA ALA A 193 -11.54 6.46 9.49
C ALA A 193 -10.87 7.50 10.43
N ALA A 194 -9.54 7.52 10.51
CA ALA A 194 -8.83 8.52 11.31
C ALA A 194 -8.94 9.93 10.70
N ASP A 195 -8.92 10.01 9.36
CA ASP A 195 -9.04 11.26 8.60
C ASP A 195 -10.41 11.91 8.73
N ALA A 196 -11.46 11.12 8.95
CA ALA A 196 -12.80 11.61 9.26
C ALA A 196 -12.83 12.54 10.47
N ALA A 197 -11.83 12.45 11.35
CA ALA A 197 -11.72 13.28 12.54
C ALA A 197 -10.54 14.26 12.52
N ARG A 198 -10.01 14.59 11.33
CA ARG A 198 -9.07 15.71 11.14
C ARG A 198 -9.76 17.06 11.24
N ASP A 199 -8.97 18.08 11.53
CA ASP A 199 -9.34 19.50 11.46
C ASP A 199 -10.47 19.93 12.40
N ILE A 200 -10.66 19.20 13.51
CA ILE A 200 -11.58 19.61 14.59
C ILE A 200 -10.83 20.56 15.54
N PRO A 201 -11.19 21.87 15.61
CA PRO A 201 -10.49 22.84 16.44
C PRO A 201 -10.48 22.45 17.93
N GLY A 202 -9.30 22.49 18.55
CA GLY A 202 -9.11 22.14 19.96
C GLY A 202 -9.10 20.63 20.27
N SER A 203 -9.32 19.76 19.27
CA SER A 203 -9.25 18.31 19.46
C SER A 203 -7.80 17.85 19.62
N THR A 204 -7.55 17.09 20.68
CA THR A 204 -6.24 16.48 20.98
C THR A 204 -6.13 15.03 20.49
N MET A 205 -7.05 14.58 19.64
CA MET A 205 -7.05 13.21 19.13
C MET A 205 -5.94 12.99 18.09
N VAL A 206 -5.17 11.93 18.25
CA VAL A 206 -4.17 11.51 17.26
C VAL A 206 -4.87 10.94 16.04
N VAL A 207 -4.55 11.48 14.86
CA VAL A 207 -5.14 11.12 13.56
C VAL A 207 -4.12 10.50 12.60
N ALA A 208 -2.84 10.51 12.96
CA ALA A 208 -1.80 9.76 12.27
C ALA A 208 -0.70 9.35 13.25
N MET A 209 -0.21 8.12 13.11
CA MET A 209 1.03 7.65 13.70
C MET A 209 1.81 6.96 12.59
N ALA A 210 3.00 7.44 12.29
CA ALA A 210 3.81 6.92 11.20
C ALA A 210 5.30 6.96 11.56
N ARG A 211 6.08 6.11 10.88
CA ARG A 211 7.53 6.08 10.99
C ARG A 211 8.14 5.87 9.62
N ASN A 212 9.34 6.42 9.39
CA ASN A 212 10.06 6.35 8.11
C ASN A 212 11.39 5.56 8.22
N GLY A 213 11.61 4.90 9.36
CA GLY A 213 12.84 4.15 9.68
C GLY A 213 13.92 4.98 10.38
N THR A 214 13.72 6.29 10.49
CA THR A 214 14.63 7.22 11.18
C THR A 214 13.89 7.95 12.31
N GLU A 215 12.70 8.47 12.02
CA GLU A 215 11.85 9.20 12.95
C GLU A 215 10.49 8.50 13.13
N PHE A 216 9.88 8.73 14.28
CA PHE A 216 8.46 8.48 14.52
C PHE A 216 7.75 9.82 14.56
N GLY A 217 6.61 9.93 13.90
CA GLY A 217 5.83 11.16 13.85
C GLY A 217 4.36 10.93 14.12
N ILE A 218 3.72 11.91 14.76
CA ILE A 218 2.28 11.97 14.91
C ILE A 218 1.68 13.23 14.30
N GLN A 219 0.40 13.16 13.95
CA GLN A 219 -0.44 14.32 13.69
C GLN A 219 -1.67 14.27 14.59
N VAL A 220 -2.10 15.43 15.06
CA VAL A 220 -3.24 15.59 15.97
C VAL A 220 -4.30 16.44 15.28
N SER A 221 -5.58 16.09 15.47
CA SER A 221 -6.71 16.72 14.77
C SER A 221 -6.69 18.25 14.79
N GLY A 222 -6.43 18.86 15.95
CA GLY A 222 -6.49 20.31 16.11
C GLY A 222 -5.31 21.10 15.53
N THR A 223 -4.31 20.41 14.96
CA THR A 223 -3.06 21.04 14.47
C THR A 223 -2.90 20.95 12.95
N GLY A 224 -3.96 20.59 12.23
CA GLY A 224 -3.93 20.40 10.78
C GLY A 224 -2.86 19.39 10.35
N ASP A 225 -2.06 19.76 9.36
CA ASP A 225 -1.03 18.89 8.76
C ASP A 225 0.31 18.88 9.51
N GLN A 226 0.43 19.60 10.63
CA GLN A 226 1.67 19.66 11.39
C GLN A 226 2.08 18.28 11.91
N TRP A 227 3.33 17.89 11.62
CA TRP A 227 3.98 16.73 12.21
C TRP A 227 4.69 17.09 13.51
N PHE A 228 4.62 16.18 14.48
CA PHE A 228 5.45 16.18 15.69
C PHE A 228 6.33 14.94 15.64
N THR A 229 7.65 15.12 15.54
CA THR A 229 8.67 14.08 15.39
C THR A 229 9.72 14.12 16.50
#